data_AF-A0A1I5LRC2-F1
#
_entry.id   AF-A0A1I5LRC2-F1
#
_cell.length_a   1.000
_cell.length_b   1.000
_cell.length_c   1.000
_cell.angle_alpha   90.00
_cell.angle_beta   90.00
_cell.angle_gamma   90.00
#
_symmetry.space_group_name_H-M   'P 1'
#
loop_
_entity.id
_entity.type
_entity.pdbx_description
1 polymer ?
#
loop_
_entity_poly.entity_id
_entity_poly.type
_entity_poly.pdbx_seq_one_letter_code
_entity_poly.pdbx_strand_id
1 'polypeptide(L)'
;MRTTFLIINLFFVLATQAQEKKEAIRGTPNYLRVEKNGKWGVVNKAGKKITAIKYDYVNSFSGGVICVALNRKYGVIDTMGRELTPIKYDAFFDFYDGFAAVQVDKKYGYINTDGKEITPMKYGSFYSFSDGCCPVTLNGKCGFINGKGEVIIPIQYDMADIYSIGIPVVFLNKKKIYFTANGKELPSLSKYEEMGPFSNGLAFVKLDHKYGYVNKEGEEVIAVQFDSCSNFEETGVAHVWNNGISFYIDKQGKVVKE
;
A
#
# COMPACT_ATOMS: atom_id res chain seq x y z
N MET A 1 -46.90 3.73 56.58
CA MET A 1 -46.16 2.45 56.78
C MET A 1 -46.80 1.44 55.83
N ARG A 2 -46.08 0.68 54.97
CA ARG A 2 -45.29 -0.54 55.30
C ARG A 2 -46.12 -1.52 56.17
N THR A 3 -46.31 -2.79 55.81
CA THR A 3 -45.74 -3.69 54.76
C THR A 3 -46.83 -4.75 54.41
N THR A 4 -46.87 -5.57 53.35
CA THR A 4 -45.86 -6.22 52.47
C THR A 4 -46.50 -6.64 51.13
N PHE A 5 -45.71 -6.98 50.10
CA PHE A 5 -46.13 -7.77 48.93
C PHE A 5 -45.26 -9.02 48.78
N LEU A 6 -45.83 -10.14 48.32
CA LEU A 6 -45.15 -11.44 48.24
C LEU A 6 -44.10 -11.52 47.13
N ILE A 7 -43.00 -12.22 47.42
CA ILE A 7 -42.20 -12.92 46.40
C ILE A 7 -42.97 -14.15 45.92
N ILE A 8 -43.13 -14.29 44.61
CA ILE A 8 -43.27 -15.60 43.95
C ILE A 8 -42.29 -15.61 42.77
N ASN A 9 -41.54 -16.71 42.65
CA ASN A 9 -40.49 -16.87 41.64
C ASN A 9 -41.07 -16.90 40.21
N LEU A 10 -40.41 -16.19 39.30
CA LEU A 10 -40.41 -16.57 37.88
C LEU A 10 -38.98 -16.95 37.49
N PHE A 11 -38.80 -18.21 37.06
CA PHE A 11 -37.50 -18.75 36.64
C PHE A 11 -37.04 -18.09 35.33
N PHE A 12 -36.34 -16.96 35.42
CA PHE A 12 -35.46 -16.53 34.33
C PHE A 12 -34.15 -17.31 34.40
N VAL A 13 -34.11 -18.41 33.63
CA VAL A 13 -32.89 -19.16 33.34
C VAL A 13 -31.83 -18.18 32.85
N LEU A 14 -30.65 -18.16 33.49
CA LEU A 14 -29.48 -17.41 33.05
C LEU A 14 -28.89 -18.03 31.78
N ALA A 15 -29.60 -17.85 30.66
CA ALA A 15 -29.08 -18.10 29.33
C ALA A 15 -28.07 -17.00 28.97
N THR A 16 -26.87 -17.11 29.52
CA THR A 16 -25.69 -16.31 29.16
C THR A 16 -25.21 -16.67 27.75
N GLN A 17 -26.05 -16.40 26.75
CA GLN A 17 -25.62 -16.36 25.36
C GLN A 17 -24.56 -15.27 25.24
N ALA A 18 -23.30 -15.67 25.06
CA ALA A 18 -22.20 -14.75 24.81
C ALA A 18 -22.58 -13.83 23.65
N GLN A 19 -22.69 -12.54 23.95
CA GLN A 19 -23.24 -11.55 23.03
C GLN A 19 -22.31 -11.39 21.82
N GLU A 20 -22.75 -11.86 20.66
CA GLU A 20 -21.94 -11.89 19.44
C GLU A 20 -21.41 -10.50 19.08
N LYS A 21 -20.09 -10.33 19.12
CA LYS A 21 -19.45 -9.06 18.76
C LYS A 21 -19.57 -8.86 17.25
N LYS A 22 -20.01 -7.69 16.80
CA LYS A 22 -20.20 -7.38 15.36
C LYS A 22 -19.46 -6.11 15.01
N GLU A 23 -18.58 -6.17 14.03
CA GLU A 23 -17.71 -5.06 13.62
C GLU A 23 -17.72 -4.88 12.10
N ALA A 24 -17.62 -3.65 11.62
CA ALA A 24 -17.49 -3.36 10.20
C ALA A 24 -16.14 -3.84 9.65
N ILE A 25 -16.15 -4.45 8.46
CA ILE A 25 -14.93 -4.91 7.79
C ILE A 25 -14.37 -3.76 6.92
N ARG A 26 -13.13 -3.32 7.20
CA ARG A 26 -12.46 -2.19 6.52
C ARG A 26 -12.39 -2.42 5.01
N GLY A 27 -12.84 -1.45 4.21
CA GLY A 27 -12.81 -1.54 2.74
C GLY A 27 -13.97 -2.34 2.12
N THR A 28 -14.72 -3.15 2.87
CA THR A 28 -15.91 -3.86 2.38
C THR A 28 -17.18 -3.42 3.16
N PRO A 29 -17.69 -2.21 2.92
CA PRO A 29 -18.67 -1.54 3.80
C PRO A 29 -20.03 -2.24 3.92
N ASN A 30 -20.31 -3.30 3.15
CA ASN A 30 -21.55 -4.08 3.22
C ASN A 30 -21.42 -5.39 4.00
N TYR A 31 -20.25 -5.66 4.60
CA TYR A 31 -19.93 -6.87 5.32
C TYR A 31 -19.43 -6.58 6.74
N LEU A 32 -19.82 -7.44 7.67
CA LEU A 32 -19.48 -7.36 9.08
C LEU A 32 -18.77 -8.66 9.49
N ARG A 33 -17.73 -8.54 10.33
CA ARG A 33 -17.12 -9.69 10.99
C ARG A 33 -17.84 -9.91 12.32
N VAL A 34 -18.15 -11.17 12.61
CA VAL A 34 -18.89 -11.61 13.79
C VAL A 34 -18.02 -12.55 14.60
N GLU A 35 -17.84 -12.25 15.88
CA GLU A 35 -17.08 -13.08 16.82
C GLU A 35 -18.02 -13.88 17.73
N LYS A 36 -17.65 -15.14 17.97
CA LYS A 36 -18.28 -16.02 18.95
C LYS A 36 -17.25 -17.02 19.48
N ASN A 37 -17.12 -17.11 20.79
CA ASN A 37 -16.21 -18.04 21.48
C ASN A 37 -14.74 -17.93 21.01
N GLY A 38 -14.25 -16.73 20.71
CA GLY A 38 -12.89 -16.48 20.22
C GLY A 38 -12.65 -16.85 18.76
N LYS A 39 -13.73 -17.12 17.99
CA LYS A 39 -13.68 -17.44 16.56
C LYS A 39 -14.50 -16.44 15.76
N TRP A 40 -14.08 -16.19 14.52
CA TRP A 40 -14.68 -15.20 13.62
C TRP A 40 -15.34 -15.83 12.39
N GLY A 41 -16.39 -15.17 11.91
CA GLY A 41 -17.03 -15.40 10.61
C GLY A 41 -17.50 -14.10 9.97
N VAL A 42 -18.04 -14.18 8.76
CA VAL A 42 -18.52 -13.04 7.96
C VAL A 42 -20.03 -13.13 7.79
N VAL A 43 -20.72 -12.00 7.95
CA VAL A 43 -22.11 -11.78 7.56
C VAL A 43 -22.22 -10.54 6.68
N ASN A 44 -23.28 -10.41 5.87
CA ASN A 44 -23.60 -9.12 5.24
C ASN A 44 -24.36 -8.19 6.22
N LYS A 45 -24.54 -6.93 5.85
CA LYS A 45 -25.33 -5.94 6.63
C LYS A 45 -26.74 -6.39 7.03
N ALA A 46 -27.37 -7.28 6.27
CA ALA A 46 -28.70 -7.84 6.58
C ALA A 46 -28.64 -9.06 7.52
N GLY A 47 -27.47 -9.38 8.09
CA GLY A 47 -27.26 -10.53 8.97
C GLY A 47 -27.18 -11.88 8.25
N LYS A 48 -27.26 -11.93 6.91
CA LYS A 48 -27.10 -13.18 6.16
C LYS A 48 -25.67 -13.69 6.33
N LYS A 49 -25.55 -14.92 6.84
CA LYS A 49 -24.30 -15.66 6.95
C LYS A 49 -23.61 -15.80 5.59
N ILE A 50 -22.34 -15.41 5.52
CA ILE A 50 -21.46 -15.57 4.36
C ILE A 50 -20.47 -16.71 4.60
N THR A 51 -19.87 -16.79 5.80
CA THR A 51 -18.98 -17.90 6.18
C THR A 51 -19.40 -18.58 7.49
N ALA A 52 -18.84 -19.74 7.78
CA ALA A 52 -18.89 -20.31 9.12
C ALA A 52 -18.05 -19.44 10.09
N ILE A 53 -18.48 -19.36 11.35
CA ILE A 53 -17.64 -18.83 12.43
C ILE A 53 -16.60 -19.92 12.75
N LYS A 54 -15.48 -19.92 12.01
CA LYS A 54 -14.39 -20.91 12.08
C LYS A 54 -13.00 -20.30 12.26
N TYR A 55 -12.83 -19.04 11.88
CA TYR A 55 -11.52 -18.41 11.71
C TYR A 55 -10.93 -17.90 13.03
N ASP A 56 -9.61 -17.89 13.14
CA ASP A 56 -8.88 -17.23 14.23
C ASP A 56 -8.93 -15.70 14.09
N TYR A 57 -8.98 -15.23 12.84
CA TYR A 57 -9.02 -13.82 12.50
C TYR A 57 -9.75 -13.59 11.18
N VAL A 58 -10.48 -12.49 11.07
CA VAL A 58 -11.10 -12.00 9.83
C VAL A 58 -10.77 -10.51 9.73
N ASN A 59 -10.19 -10.09 8.61
CA ASN A 59 -9.96 -8.68 8.30
C ASN A 59 -10.08 -8.45 6.79
N SER A 60 -9.96 -7.21 6.34
CA SER A 60 -9.97 -6.85 4.93
C SER A 60 -9.01 -5.71 4.68
N PHE A 61 -8.61 -5.61 3.43
CA PHE A 61 -7.62 -4.68 2.93
C PHE A 61 -8.21 -3.84 1.78
N SER A 62 -7.38 -2.99 1.20
CA SER A 62 -7.62 -2.39 -0.12
C SER A 62 -8.02 -3.47 -1.15
N GLY A 63 -8.83 -3.13 -2.15
CA GLY A 63 -9.15 -4.04 -3.26
C GLY A 63 -10.33 -5.02 -3.04
N GLY A 64 -11.04 -4.92 -1.90
CA GLY A 64 -12.37 -5.55 -1.75
C GLY A 64 -12.39 -7.05 -1.45
N VAL A 65 -11.25 -7.64 -1.07
CA VAL A 65 -11.14 -9.03 -0.61
C VAL A 65 -11.01 -9.14 0.89
N ILE A 66 -11.48 -10.26 1.46
CA ILE A 66 -11.45 -10.51 2.90
C ILE A 66 -10.33 -11.52 3.19
N CYS A 67 -9.38 -11.14 4.04
CA CYS A 67 -8.33 -12.02 4.54
C CYS A 67 -8.83 -12.78 5.78
N VAL A 68 -8.56 -14.07 5.81
CA VAL A 68 -8.97 -14.99 6.88
C VAL A 68 -7.78 -15.78 7.39
N ALA A 69 -7.72 -15.99 8.71
CA ALA A 69 -6.74 -16.86 9.34
C ALA A 69 -7.39 -18.11 9.94
N LEU A 70 -6.76 -19.27 9.76
CA LEU A 70 -7.15 -20.53 10.39
C LEU A 70 -5.90 -21.33 10.74
N ASN A 71 -5.82 -21.81 11.98
CA ASN A 71 -4.68 -22.55 12.53
C ASN A 71 -3.35 -21.81 12.35
N ARG A 72 -3.37 -20.48 12.56
CA ARG A 72 -2.24 -19.53 12.32
C ARG A 72 -1.74 -19.42 10.87
N LYS A 73 -2.41 -20.03 9.89
CA LYS A 73 -2.17 -19.78 8.46
C LYS A 73 -3.16 -18.77 7.91
N TYR A 74 -2.78 -18.04 6.88
CA TYR A 74 -3.60 -17.02 6.20
C TYR A 74 -4.04 -17.48 4.81
N GLY A 75 -5.20 -17.00 4.38
CA GLY A 75 -5.76 -17.14 3.04
C GLY A 75 -6.77 -16.02 2.74
N VAL A 76 -7.30 -16.02 1.53
CA VAL A 76 -8.19 -14.96 1.02
C VAL A 76 -9.50 -15.56 0.56
N ILE A 77 -10.61 -14.93 0.96
CA ILE A 77 -11.96 -15.21 0.43
C ILE A 77 -12.50 -13.96 -0.29
N ASP A 78 -13.41 -14.18 -1.23
CA ASP A 78 -14.22 -13.10 -1.79
C ASP A 78 -15.36 -12.68 -0.85
N THR A 79 -16.11 -11.65 -1.25
CA THR A 79 -17.26 -11.13 -0.51
C THR A 79 -18.47 -12.07 -0.46
N MET A 80 -18.45 -13.19 -1.20
CA MET A 80 -19.42 -14.29 -1.11
C MET A 80 -18.91 -15.47 -0.26
N GLY A 81 -17.69 -15.38 0.29
CA GLY A 81 -17.09 -16.42 1.12
C GLY A 81 -16.42 -17.55 0.34
N ARG A 82 -16.22 -17.40 -0.97
CA ARG A 82 -15.49 -18.37 -1.81
C ARG A 82 -13.99 -18.20 -1.57
N GLU A 83 -13.28 -19.30 -1.35
CA GLU A 83 -11.82 -19.29 -1.15
C GLU A 83 -11.11 -18.96 -2.48
N LEU A 84 -10.46 -17.78 -2.53
CA LEU A 84 -9.63 -17.30 -3.64
C LEU A 84 -8.19 -17.83 -3.54
N THR A 85 -7.72 -18.07 -2.31
CA THR A 85 -6.48 -18.81 -2.04
C THR A 85 -6.71 -19.86 -0.94
N PRO A 86 -6.02 -21.01 -0.99
CA PRO A 86 -5.94 -21.91 0.15
C PRO A 86 -5.35 -21.20 1.36
N ILE A 87 -5.81 -21.56 2.57
CA ILE A 87 -5.29 -21.01 3.82
C ILE A 87 -3.93 -21.66 4.15
N LYS A 88 -2.86 -21.18 3.51
CA LYS A 88 -1.52 -21.79 3.52
C LYS A 88 -0.36 -20.85 3.92
N TYR A 89 -0.57 -19.54 3.84
CA TYR A 89 0.51 -18.55 4.03
C TYR A 89 0.86 -18.37 5.51
N ASP A 90 2.15 -18.22 5.82
CA ASP A 90 2.64 -17.94 7.18
C ASP A 90 2.38 -16.49 7.60
N ALA A 91 2.43 -15.58 6.65
CA ALA A 91 2.11 -14.16 6.82
C ALA A 91 1.43 -13.59 5.58
N PHE A 92 0.66 -12.53 5.78
CA PHE A 92 -0.10 -11.81 4.77
C PHE A 92 -0.05 -10.32 5.07
N PHE A 93 0.15 -9.48 4.06
CA PHE A 93 0.28 -8.02 4.21
C PHE A 93 -0.78 -7.27 3.40
N ASP A 94 -1.07 -6.02 3.78
CA ASP A 94 -2.07 -5.17 3.12
C ASP A 94 -1.84 -5.06 1.60
N PHE A 95 -2.94 -4.95 0.85
CA PHE A 95 -2.92 -4.72 -0.60
C PHE A 95 -2.56 -3.27 -0.94
N TYR A 96 -1.59 -3.10 -1.82
CA TYR A 96 -1.21 -1.83 -2.45
C TYR A 96 -1.21 -2.02 -3.98
N ASP A 97 -1.73 -1.06 -4.74
CA ASP A 97 -1.94 -1.12 -6.19
C ASP A 97 -2.62 -2.40 -6.73
N GLY A 98 -3.41 -3.10 -5.90
CA GLY A 98 -4.05 -4.37 -6.25
C GLY A 98 -3.22 -5.62 -5.96
N PHE A 99 -2.06 -5.49 -5.31
CA PHE A 99 -1.14 -6.58 -4.99
C PHE A 99 -0.84 -6.67 -3.49
N ALA A 100 -0.79 -7.89 -2.96
CA ALA A 100 -0.40 -8.17 -1.58
C ALA A 100 0.85 -9.05 -1.54
N ALA A 101 1.75 -8.77 -0.60
CA ALA A 101 2.82 -9.69 -0.25
C ALA A 101 2.26 -10.84 0.61
N VAL A 102 2.78 -12.04 0.39
CA VAL A 102 2.48 -13.25 1.17
C VAL A 102 3.76 -14.02 1.45
N GLN A 103 3.77 -14.80 2.53
CA GLN A 103 4.94 -15.58 2.95
C GLN A 103 4.64 -17.08 3.03
N VAL A 104 5.59 -17.91 2.61
CA VAL A 104 5.64 -19.36 2.89
C VAL A 104 7.10 -19.72 3.23
N ASP A 105 7.32 -20.48 4.30
CA ASP A 105 8.65 -20.99 4.68
C ASP A 105 9.74 -19.91 4.77
N LYS A 106 9.35 -18.76 5.35
CA LYS A 106 10.15 -17.52 5.48
C LYS A 106 10.50 -16.81 4.16
N LYS A 107 10.03 -17.31 3.01
CA LYS A 107 10.20 -16.68 1.69
C LYS A 107 8.95 -15.90 1.27
N TYR A 108 9.18 -14.75 0.64
CA TYR A 108 8.10 -13.89 0.16
C TYR A 108 7.83 -14.08 -1.33
N GLY A 109 6.56 -13.95 -1.68
CA GLY A 109 6.03 -13.79 -3.03
C GLY A 109 4.83 -12.84 -2.98
N TYR A 110 4.12 -12.72 -4.10
CA TYR A 110 3.02 -11.76 -4.24
C TYR A 110 1.80 -12.41 -4.89
N ILE A 111 0.62 -11.93 -4.52
CA ILE A 111 -0.67 -12.26 -5.14
C ILE A 111 -1.40 -10.99 -5.61
N ASN A 112 -2.33 -11.11 -6.56
CA ASN A 112 -3.29 -10.06 -6.90
C ASN A 112 -4.63 -10.21 -6.15
N THR A 113 -5.56 -9.29 -6.36
CA THR A 113 -6.91 -9.32 -5.76
C THR A 113 -7.77 -10.51 -6.16
N ASP A 114 -7.45 -11.25 -7.23
CA ASP A 114 -8.15 -12.48 -7.59
C ASP A 114 -7.65 -13.70 -6.78
N GLY A 115 -6.65 -13.50 -5.92
CA GLY A 115 -5.94 -14.57 -5.22
C GLY A 115 -4.83 -15.22 -6.06
N LYS A 116 -4.60 -14.80 -7.30
CA LYS A 116 -3.60 -15.40 -8.18
C LYS A 116 -2.18 -15.03 -7.72
N GLU A 117 -1.34 -16.03 -7.49
CA GLU A 117 0.11 -15.84 -7.33
C GLU A 117 0.72 -15.27 -8.62
N ILE A 118 1.33 -14.08 -8.50
CA ILE A 118 2.03 -13.41 -9.60
C ILE A 118 3.55 -13.65 -9.52
N THR A 119 4.07 -14.04 -8.35
CA THR A 119 5.46 -14.49 -8.19
C THR A 119 5.57 -15.68 -7.22
N PRO A 120 6.52 -16.60 -7.45
CA PRO A 120 6.80 -17.69 -6.51
C PRO A 120 7.43 -17.16 -5.22
N MET A 121 7.29 -17.93 -4.14
CA MET A 121 7.84 -17.63 -2.81
C MET A 121 9.37 -17.79 -2.80
N LYS A 122 10.11 -16.76 -3.25
CA LYS A 122 11.58 -16.79 -3.39
C LYS A 122 12.32 -15.61 -2.76
N TYR A 123 11.66 -14.48 -2.58
CA TYR A 123 12.30 -13.23 -2.14
C TYR A 123 12.64 -13.27 -0.64
N GLY A 124 13.72 -12.59 -0.26
CA GLY A 124 14.20 -12.53 1.13
C GLY A 124 13.48 -11.51 2.01
N SER A 125 12.85 -10.52 1.38
CA SER A 125 12.09 -9.43 2.01
C SER A 125 10.82 -9.17 1.20
N PHE A 126 9.85 -8.46 1.79
CA PHE A 126 8.66 -7.96 1.11
C PHE A 126 8.65 -6.42 1.11
N TYR A 127 7.98 -5.85 0.11
CA TYR A 127 7.84 -4.41 -0.08
C TYR A 127 6.47 -4.13 -0.73
N SER A 128 5.83 -3.02 -0.40
CA SER A 128 4.53 -2.66 -1.00
C SER A 128 4.68 -2.22 -2.45
N PHE A 129 3.68 -2.49 -3.29
CA PHE A 129 3.63 -1.90 -4.62
C PHE A 129 3.38 -0.39 -4.56
N SER A 130 3.92 0.34 -5.54
CA SER A 130 3.73 1.77 -5.77
C SER A 130 3.95 2.06 -7.27
N ASP A 131 3.08 2.87 -7.87
CA ASP A 131 3.00 3.10 -9.33
C ASP A 131 2.99 1.78 -10.16
N GLY A 132 2.40 0.71 -9.64
CA GLY A 132 2.30 -0.59 -10.32
C GLY A 132 3.57 -1.44 -10.37
N CYS A 133 4.62 -1.06 -9.63
CA CYS A 133 5.84 -1.84 -9.44
C CYS A 133 6.24 -1.98 -7.97
N CYS A 134 7.13 -2.91 -7.62
CA CYS A 134 7.71 -2.98 -6.28
C CYS A 134 9.18 -3.42 -6.29
N PRO A 135 10.01 -2.98 -5.34
CA PRO A 135 11.35 -3.50 -5.16
C PRO A 135 11.32 -4.93 -4.60
N VAL A 136 12.29 -5.75 -4.97
CA VAL A 136 12.43 -7.14 -4.51
C VAL A 136 13.87 -7.51 -4.24
N THR A 137 14.10 -8.33 -3.21
CA THR A 137 15.43 -8.80 -2.81
C THR A 137 15.60 -10.30 -3.06
N LEU A 138 16.62 -10.69 -3.81
CA LEU A 138 17.02 -12.08 -4.03
C LEU A 138 18.54 -12.20 -3.84
N ASN A 139 18.99 -13.19 -3.06
CA ASN A 139 20.41 -13.48 -2.81
C ASN A 139 21.24 -12.26 -2.36
N GLY A 140 20.65 -11.35 -1.57
CA GLY A 140 21.32 -10.14 -1.08
C GLY A 140 21.43 -8.99 -2.09
N LYS A 141 20.83 -9.12 -3.28
CA LYS A 141 20.73 -8.07 -4.30
C LYS A 141 19.28 -7.66 -4.53
N CYS A 142 19.10 -6.42 -4.99
CA CYS A 142 17.81 -5.79 -5.23
C CYS A 142 17.58 -5.47 -6.72
N GLY A 143 16.30 -5.42 -7.09
CA GLY A 143 15.77 -5.01 -8.40
C GLY A 143 14.27 -4.74 -8.25
N PHE A 144 13.52 -4.61 -9.36
CA PHE A 144 12.07 -4.36 -9.34
C PHE A 144 11.28 -5.35 -10.18
N ILE A 145 10.04 -5.63 -9.75
CA ILE A 145 9.02 -6.33 -10.55
C ILE A 145 7.83 -5.42 -10.85
N ASN A 146 7.12 -5.70 -11.93
CA ASN A 146 5.80 -5.13 -12.22
C ASN A 146 4.65 -5.99 -11.65
N GLY A 147 3.42 -5.50 -11.77
CA GLY A 147 2.20 -6.20 -11.32
C GLY A 147 1.88 -7.57 -11.95
N LYS A 148 2.67 -8.04 -12.93
CA LYS A 148 2.59 -9.43 -13.43
C LYS A 148 3.66 -10.35 -12.83
N GLY A 149 4.58 -9.81 -12.01
CA GLY A 149 5.75 -10.51 -11.51
C GLY A 149 6.96 -10.55 -12.45
N GLU A 150 6.90 -9.86 -13.59
CA GLU A 150 8.01 -9.72 -14.54
C GLU A 150 9.08 -8.80 -13.92
N VAL A 151 10.36 -9.18 -13.97
CA VAL A 151 11.47 -8.33 -13.50
C VAL A 151 11.72 -7.23 -14.53
N ILE A 152 11.45 -5.98 -14.13
CA ILE A 152 11.61 -4.79 -14.98
C ILE A 152 12.92 -4.04 -14.74
N ILE A 153 13.52 -4.19 -13.55
CA ILE A 153 14.86 -3.67 -13.23
C ILE A 153 15.67 -4.85 -12.65
N PRO A 154 16.80 -5.25 -13.26
CA PRO A 154 17.52 -6.48 -12.91
C PRO A 154 17.89 -6.59 -11.43
N ILE A 155 17.83 -7.80 -10.86
CA ILE A 155 18.12 -8.03 -9.44
C ILE A 155 19.63 -8.17 -9.22
N GLN A 156 20.35 -7.04 -9.32
CA GLN A 156 21.81 -6.94 -9.25
C GLN A 156 22.34 -5.80 -8.37
N TYR A 157 21.45 -4.92 -7.91
CA TYR A 157 21.78 -3.68 -7.22
C TYR A 157 21.94 -3.88 -5.70
N ASP A 158 22.68 -2.99 -5.05
CA ASP A 158 23.00 -3.09 -3.62
C ASP A 158 21.81 -2.67 -2.74
N MET A 159 21.03 -1.69 -3.22
CA MET A 159 19.79 -1.23 -2.60
C MET A 159 18.79 -0.83 -3.69
N ALA A 160 17.51 -0.79 -3.33
CA ALA A 160 16.41 -0.29 -4.15
C ALA A 160 15.42 0.49 -3.27
N ASP A 161 14.84 1.56 -3.79
CA ASP A 161 13.76 2.33 -3.16
C ASP A 161 12.84 2.95 -4.23
N ILE A 162 11.58 3.17 -3.86
CA ILE A 162 10.60 3.96 -4.63
C ILE A 162 9.88 4.99 -3.75
N TYR A 163 9.88 4.81 -2.43
CA TYR A 163 9.01 5.54 -1.51
C TYR A 163 9.54 6.93 -1.18
N SER A 164 10.87 7.14 -1.21
CA SER A 164 11.45 8.44 -0.84
C SER A 164 11.24 9.53 -1.90
N ILE A 165 11.06 9.15 -3.18
CA ILE A 165 10.83 10.12 -4.26
C ILE A 165 9.67 9.83 -5.22
N GLY A 166 9.06 8.64 -5.23
CA GLY A 166 7.93 8.33 -6.12
C GLY A 166 8.30 7.94 -7.55
N ILE A 167 9.53 7.45 -7.76
CA ILE A 167 9.96 6.64 -8.92
C ILE A 167 10.98 5.58 -8.44
N PRO A 168 11.16 4.45 -9.16
CA PRO A 168 12.21 3.49 -8.85
C PRO A 168 13.63 4.09 -8.89
N VAL A 169 14.36 3.91 -7.79
CA VAL A 169 15.79 4.20 -7.63
C VAL A 169 16.50 2.93 -7.21
N VAL A 170 17.69 2.70 -7.77
CA VAL A 170 18.61 1.66 -7.30
C VAL A 170 19.99 2.24 -7.01
N PHE A 171 20.75 1.54 -6.19
CA PHE A 171 22.13 1.92 -5.86
C PHE A 171 23.10 0.84 -6.35
N LEU A 172 24.14 1.24 -7.07
CA LEU A 172 25.25 0.38 -7.48
C LEU A 172 26.57 1.04 -7.05
N ASN A 173 27.34 0.40 -6.18
CA ASN A 173 28.59 0.94 -5.65
C ASN A 173 28.41 2.37 -5.07
N LYS A 174 27.31 2.59 -4.34
CA LYS A 174 26.82 3.89 -3.82
C LYS A 174 26.32 4.91 -4.87
N LYS A 175 26.49 4.70 -6.18
CA LYS A 175 25.90 5.56 -7.22
C LYS A 175 24.39 5.30 -7.32
N LYS A 176 23.57 6.36 -7.25
CA LYS A 176 22.13 6.31 -7.60
C LYS A 176 21.95 6.10 -9.10
N ILE A 177 20.96 5.29 -9.48
CA ILE A 177 20.47 5.15 -10.85
C ILE A 177 18.95 5.22 -10.79
N TYR A 178 18.35 6.09 -11.60
CA TYR A 178 16.92 6.37 -11.62
C TYR A 178 16.25 5.64 -12.79
N PHE A 179 15.02 5.18 -12.59
CA PHE A 179 14.22 4.50 -13.61
C PHE A 179 12.77 4.98 -13.56
N THR A 180 12.04 4.84 -14.66
CA THR A 180 10.58 4.91 -14.69
C THR A 180 9.95 3.71 -13.98
N ALA A 181 8.66 3.80 -13.62
CA ALA A 181 7.88 2.67 -13.10
C ALA A 181 7.76 1.46 -14.06
N ASN A 182 8.13 1.61 -15.35
CA ASN A 182 8.19 0.52 -16.33
C ASN A 182 9.61 0.00 -16.62
N GLY A 183 10.63 0.46 -15.89
CA GLY A 183 12.02 -0.06 -15.97
C GLY A 183 12.91 0.57 -17.04
N LYS A 184 12.51 1.70 -17.65
CA LYS A 184 13.39 2.51 -18.52
C LYS A 184 14.33 3.34 -17.64
N GLU A 185 15.64 3.27 -17.87
CA GLU A 185 16.63 4.09 -17.16
C GLU A 185 16.48 5.59 -17.51
N LEU A 186 16.69 6.45 -16.52
CA LEU A 186 16.60 7.91 -16.62
C LEU A 186 17.99 8.56 -16.39
N PRO A 187 18.94 8.42 -17.33
CA PRO A 187 20.28 8.98 -17.17
C PRO A 187 20.29 10.52 -17.10
N SER A 188 19.28 11.19 -17.67
CA SER A 188 19.08 12.65 -17.57
C SER A 188 19.00 13.14 -16.11
N LEU A 189 18.47 12.34 -15.20
CA LEU A 189 18.36 12.68 -13.77
C LEU A 189 19.70 12.57 -13.02
N SER A 190 20.71 11.92 -13.61
CA SER A 190 22.03 11.75 -12.99
C SER A 190 22.90 13.02 -13.01
N LYS A 191 22.45 14.11 -13.65
CA LYS A 191 23.15 15.41 -13.65
C LYS A 191 22.86 16.26 -12.39
N TYR A 192 21.76 15.98 -11.68
CA TYR A 192 21.29 16.83 -10.59
C TYR A 192 21.92 16.47 -9.24
N GLU A 193 22.24 17.50 -8.46
CA GLU A 193 22.79 17.39 -7.10
C GLU A 193 21.77 16.84 -6.10
N GLU A 194 20.53 17.31 -6.24
CA GLU A 194 19.41 17.12 -5.32
C GLU A 194 18.13 16.94 -6.13
N MET A 195 17.21 16.12 -5.61
CA MET A 195 15.91 15.84 -6.23
C MET A 195 14.89 15.60 -5.14
N GLY A 196 13.76 16.31 -5.21
CA GLY A 196 12.63 16.16 -4.30
C GLY A 196 11.73 14.97 -4.65
N PRO A 197 10.70 14.69 -3.84
CA PRO A 197 9.67 13.73 -4.18
C PRO A 197 8.75 14.25 -5.27
N PHE A 198 8.24 13.35 -6.11
CA PHE A 198 7.18 13.64 -7.06
C PHE A 198 5.88 13.99 -6.34
N SER A 199 5.46 15.25 -6.44
CA SER A 199 4.17 15.73 -5.96
C SER A 199 3.40 16.38 -7.11
N ASN A 200 2.08 16.11 -7.18
CA ASN A 200 1.23 16.49 -8.30
C ASN A 200 1.77 16.13 -9.72
N GLY A 201 2.68 15.15 -9.81
CA GLY A 201 3.33 14.70 -11.04
C GLY A 201 4.69 15.34 -11.38
N LEU A 202 5.17 16.30 -10.60
CA LEU A 202 6.49 16.94 -10.77
C LEU A 202 7.36 16.79 -9.52
N ALA A 203 8.67 16.66 -9.72
CA ALA A 203 9.67 16.71 -8.65
C ALA A 203 10.59 17.92 -8.88
N PHE A 204 10.99 18.61 -7.81
CA PHE A 204 12.05 19.61 -7.94
C PHE A 204 13.41 18.93 -8.17
N VAL A 205 14.30 19.61 -8.86
CA VAL A 205 15.68 19.19 -9.14
C VAL A 205 16.62 20.36 -8.99
N LYS A 206 17.88 20.09 -8.62
CA LYS A 206 18.90 21.10 -8.35
C LYS A 206 20.16 20.90 -9.18
N LEU A 207 20.68 22.00 -9.73
CA LEU A 207 21.93 22.06 -10.48
C LEU A 207 22.52 23.47 -10.35
N ASP A 208 23.82 23.57 -10.09
CA ASP A 208 24.56 24.82 -9.96
C ASP A 208 23.91 25.78 -8.93
N HIS A 209 23.53 25.20 -7.78
CA HIS A 209 22.76 25.83 -6.69
C HIS A 209 21.35 26.35 -7.03
N LYS A 210 20.92 26.29 -8.30
CA LYS A 210 19.59 26.70 -8.75
C LYS A 210 18.63 25.50 -8.80
N TYR A 211 17.33 25.80 -8.77
CA TYR A 211 16.24 24.83 -8.76
C TYR A 211 15.37 24.93 -10.03
N GLY A 212 14.89 23.78 -10.49
CA GLY A 212 13.90 23.58 -11.58
C GLY A 212 13.03 22.35 -11.30
N TYR A 213 12.27 21.88 -12.29
CA TYR A 213 11.34 20.74 -12.11
C TYR A 213 11.36 19.73 -13.28
N VAL A 214 11.18 18.45 -12.95
CA VAL A 214 11.09 17.33 -13.90
C VAL A 214 9.79 16.54 -13.75
N ASN A 215 9.39 15.80 -14.80
CA ASN A 215 8.33 14.78 -14.76
C ASN A 215 8.89 13.37 -14.46
N LYS A 216 8.00 12.37 -14.31
CA LYS A 216 8.38 10.97 -14.00
C LYS A 216 9.12 10.28 -15.17
N GLU A 217 9.05 10.88 -16.35
CA GLU A 217 9.72 10.46 -17.59
C GLU A 217 11.18 10.96 -17.66
N GLY A 218 11.61 11.78 -16.69
CA GLY A 218 12.97 12.31 -16.56
C GLY A 218 13.25 13.54 -17.44
N GLU A 219 12.20 14.21 -17.91
CA GLU A 219 12.24 15.38 -18.77
C GLU A 219 12.14 16.67 -17.95
N GLU A 220 12.85 17.72 -18.35
CA GLU A 220 12.87 19.02 -17.67
C GLU A 220 11.64 19.84 -18.12
N VAL A 221 10.67 20.03 -17.21
CA VAL A 221 9.38 20.69 -17.49
C VAL A 221 9.45 22.19 -17.20
N ILE A 222 10.21 22.57 -16.17
CA ILE A 222 10.46 23.97 -15.81
C ILE A 222 11.96 24.10 -15.60
N ALA A 223 12.61 24.89 -16.46
CA ALA A 223 14.06 25.02 -16.51
C ALA A 223 14.66 25.50 -15.18
N VAL A 224 15.85 24.99 -14.86
CA VAL A 224 16.59 25.33 -13.64
C VAL A 224 16.93 26.82 -13.62
N GLN A 225 16.32 27.58 -12.69
CA GLN A 225 16.44 29.05 -12.63
C GLN A 225 16.14 29.69 -11.27
N PHE A 226 15.40 29.02 -10.38
CA PHE A 226 14.98 29.57 -9.08
C PHE A 226 16.07 29.41 -8.02
N ASP A 227 16.15 30.31 -7.04
CA ASP A 227 17.10 30.17 -5.92
C ASP A 227 16.63 29.10 -4.91
N SER A 228 15.32 28.93 -4.76
CA SER A 228 14.70 27.85 -3.98
C SER A 228 13.25 27.61 -4.42
N CYS A 229 12.69 26.47 -4.04
CA CYS A 229 11.32 26.09 -4.38
C CYS A 229 10.69 25.11 -3.39
N SER A 230 9.36 25.03 -3.38
CA SER A 230 8.61 23.96 -2.72
C SER A 230 8.42 22.74 -3.64
N ASN A 231 7.82 21.67 -3.10
CA ASN A 231 7.11 20.70 -3.95
C ASN A 231 5.85 21.35 -4.54
N PHE A 232 5.29 20.77 -5.60
CA PHE A 232 3.94 21.12 -6.06
C PHE A 232 2.88 20.65 -5.06
N GLU A 233 1.91 21.51 -4.76
CA GLU A 233 0.76 21.24 -3.89
C GLU A 233 -0.32 20.39 -4.58
N GLU A 234 -1.32 19.91 -3.83
CA GLU A 234 -2.50 19.21 -4.39
C GLU A 234 -3.28 20.09 -5.39
N THR A 235 -3.29 21.42 -5.15
CA THR A 235 -3.84 22.49 -5.99
C THR A 235 -3.15 22.64 -7.35
N GLY A 236 -1.95 22.06 -7.53
CA GLY A 236 -1.20 22.13 -8.79
C GLY A 236 -0.33 23.37 -8.97
N VAL A 237 -0.08 24.14 -7.90
CA VAL A 237 0.88 25.25 -7.86
C VAL A 237 2.11 24.89 -7.02
N ALA A 238 3.21 25.63 -7.17
CA ALA A 238 4.37 25.57 -6.28
C ALA A 238 4.89 26.97 -5.94
N HIS A 239 5.39 27.16 -4.73
CA HIS A 239 6.03 28.39 -4.29
C HIS A 239 7.52 28.39 -4.67
N VAL A 240 8.00 29.49 -5.27
CA VAL A 240 9.39 29.66 -5.70
C VAL A 240 9.96 31.00 -5.26
N TRP A 241 11.27 31.04 -5.03
CA TRP A 241 12.04 32.26 -4.82
C TRP A 241 13.00 32.49 -5.98
N ASN A 242 13.05 33.71 -6.52
CA ASN A 242 14.04 34.07 -7.52
C ASN A 242 14.43 35.55 -7.41
N ASN A 243 15.73 35.85 -7.42
CA ASN A 243 16.30 37.19 -7.46
C ASN A 243 15.76 38.12 -6.35
N GLY A 244 15.44 37.56 -5.17
CA GLY A 244 14.93 38.30 -4.02
C GLY A 244 13.40 38.41 -3.92
N ILE A 245 12.63 37.72 -4.77
CA ILE A 245 11.17 37.77 -4.79
C ILE A 245 10.57 36.35 -4.68
N SER A 246 9.59 36.20 -3.79
CA SER A 246 8.71 35.03 -3.66
C SER A 246 7.48 35.14 -4.57
N PHE A 247 7.12 34.08 -5.28
CA PHE A 247 5.86 33.97 -6.04
C PHE A 247 5.45 32.51 -6.26
N TYR A 248 4.23 32.28 -6.73
CA TYR A 248 3.73 30.95 -7.10
C TYR A 248 3.77 30.73 -8.60
N ILE A 249 3.97 29.48 -9.03
CA ILE A 249 3.93 29.06 -10.43
C ILE A 249 2.98 27.87 -10.65
N ASP A 250 2.40 27.79 -11.85
CA ASP A 250 1.73 26.60 -12.35
C ASP A 250 2.74 25.53 -12.83
N LYS A 251 2.24 24.34 -13.20
CA LYS A 251 3.06 23.23 -13.74
C LYS A 251 3.73 23.52 -15.09
N GLN A 252 3.50 24.68 -15.70
CA GLN A 252 4.18 25.16 -16.90
C GLN A 252 5.15 26.30 -16.58
N GLY A 253 5.39 26.59 -15.29
CA GLY A 253 6.30 27.64 -14.83
C GLY A 253 5.73 29.05 -14.94
N LYS A 254 4.44 29.23 -15.26
CA LYS A 254 3.82 30.55 -15.36
C LYS A 254 3.46 31.07 -13.97
N VAL A 255 3.75 32.34 -13.72
CA VAL A 255 3.38 32.99 -12.46
C VAL A 255 1.85 33.04 -12.32
N VAL A 256 1.35 32.53 -11.20
CA VAL A 256 -0.07 32.63 -10.82
C VAL A 256 -0.25 33.70 -9.74
N LYS A 257 -1.48 34.19 -9.59
CA LYS A 257 -1.89 35.02 -8.46
C LYS A 257 -2.70 34.18 -7.49
N GLU A 258 -2.55 34.46 -6.20
CA GLU A 258 -3.53 34.14 -5.16
C GLU A 258 -4.83 34.94 -5.38
#